data_AF-A0A3N5G612-F1
#
_entry.id   AF-A0A3N5G612-F1
#
_cell.length_a   1.000
_cell.length_b   1.000
_cell.length_c   1.000
_cell.angle_alpha   90.00
_cell.angle_beta   90.00
_cell.angle_gamma   90.00
#
_symmetry.space_group_name_H-M   'P 1'
#
loop_
_entity.id
_entity.type
_entity.pdbx_description
1 polymer ?
#
loop_
_entity_poly.entity_id
_entity_poly.type
_entity_poly.pdbx_seq_one_letter_code
_entity_poly.pdbx_strand_id
1 'polypeptide(L)'
;MPQSLVTSVDHYENFPVGSLLVPARLRPAVVAIYRFARYADDLADEGDVEPALRLAALDELDRALRGEADDPPVVARLRPHLAAHALPVAPLHALLSAFAQDVGPVRHASWRGISDYCSRSANPVGELILRLFGAWNDANRPPSDAICTALQVLNFL
;
A
#
# COMPACT_ATOMS: atom_id res chain seq x y z
N MET A 1 15.46 -28.73 -3.88
CA MET A 1 15.67 -27.37 -3.37
C MET A 1 15.57 -26.41 -4.54
N PRO A 2 14.39 -25.89 -4.90
CA PRO A 2 14.34 -24.86 -5.92
C PRO A 2 14.71 -23.51 -5.31
N GLN A 3 15.46 -22.75 -6.10
CA GLN A 3 16.20 -21.55 -5.74
C GLN A 3 15.27 -20.37 -5.43
N SER A 4 15.64 -19.61 -4.40
CA SER A 4 15.08 -18.30 -4.06
C SER A 4 15.29 -17.33 -5.22
N LEU A 5 14.25 -17.07 -5.99
CA LEU A 5 14.19 -16.00 -6.98
C LEU A 5 13.53 -14.76 -6.35
N VAL A 6 13.97 -13.59 -6.81
CA VAL A 6 13.65 -12.22 -6.34
C VAL A 6 14.64 -11.65 -5.33
N THR A 7 15.88 -11.52 -5.79
CA THR A 7 16.81 -10.46 -5.42
C THR A 7 16.74 -9.32 -6.45
N SER A 8 15.96 -8.28 -6.17
CA SER A 8 16.21 -6.90 -6.66
C SER A 8 15.18 -5.90 -6.11
N VAL A 9 15.27 -5.57 -4.81
CA VAL A 9 14.62 -4.36 -4.29
C VAL A 9 15.70 -3.29 -4.11
N ASP A 10 16.39 -2.97 -5.21
CA ASP A 10 17.42 -1.92 -5.28
C ASP A 10 17.19 -0.94 -6.44
N HIS A 11 16.01 -0.94 -7.06
CA HIS A 11 15.60 0.15 -7.94
C HIS A 11 14.82 1.20 -7.14
N TYR A 12 15.56 2.23 -6.72
CA TYR A 12 15.06 3.50 -6.23
C TYR A 12 14.26 4.19 -7.36
N GLU A 13 12.93 4.29 -7.24
CA GLU A 13 12.12 5.14 -8.10
C GLU A 13 11.32 6.17 -7.28
N ASN A 14 11.56 7.44 -7.62
CA ASN A 14 10.78 8.69 -7.44
C ASN A 14 10.14 9.08 -6.10
N PHE A 15 10.03 8.21 -5.10
CA PHE A 15 9.68 8.61 -3.75
C PHE A 15 10.97 8.73 -2.94
N PRO A 16 11.45 9.94 -2.60
CA PRO A 16 12.53 10.06 -1.64
C PRO A 16 11.94 9.66 -0.29
N VAL A 17 11.88 8.35 -0.01
CA VAL A 17 11.51 7.83 1.30
C VAL A 17 12.57 8.23 2.35
N GLY A 18 13.73 8.69 1.87
CA GLY A 18 14.76 9.45 2.60
C GLY A 18 14.72 10.97 2.39
N SER A 19 13.59 11.56 2.02
CA SER A 19 13.44 13.02 1.84
C SER A 19 13.86 13.76 3.11
N LEU A 20 14.57 14.87 2.93
CA LEU A 20 14.88 15.80 4.03
C LEU A 20 13.62 16.28 4.77
N LEU A 21 12.45 16.21 4.11
CA LEU A 21 11.16 16.59 4.69
C LEU A 21 10.63 15.56 5.70
N VAL A 22 11.04 14.28 5.61
CA VAL A 22 10.63 13.25 6.55
C VAL A 22 11.63 13.22 7.73
N PRO A 23 11.18 13.42 8.99
CA PRO A 23 12.04 13.32 10.15
C PRO A 23 12.75 11.97 10.20
N ALA A 24 14.05 11.97 10.51
CA ALA A 24 14.88 10.75 10.47
C ALA A 24 14.27 9.56 11.23
N ARG A 25 13.60 9.82 12.37
CA ARG A 25 12.92 8.82 13.19
C ARG A 25 11.75 8.11 12.50
N LEU A 26 11.10 8.75 11.51
CA LEU A 26 9.93 8.22 10.81
C LEU A 26 10.30 7.49 9.51
N ARG A 27 11.47 7.80 8.92
CA ARG A 27 11.90 7.24 7.63
C ARG A 27 11.82 5.70 7.57
N PRO A 28 12.25 4.94 8.60
CA PRO A 28 12.13 3.48 8.56
C PRO A 28 10.68 3.01 8.39
N ALA A 29 9.73 3.64 9.10
CA ALA A 29 8.31 3.30 8.99
C ALA A 29 7.74 3.68 7.62
N VAL A 30 8.08 4.84 7.09
CA VAL A 30 7.67 5.25 5.74
C VAL A 30 8.22 4.28 4.68
N VAL A 31 9.48 3.85 4.80
CA VAL A 31 10.10 2.83 3.94
C VAL A 31 9.37 1.50 4.02
N ALA A 32 8.98 1.06 5.22
CA ALA A 32 8.26 -0.19 5.38
C ALA A 32 6.87 -0.14 4.75
N ILE A 33 6.12 0.96 4.94
CA ILE A 33 4.81 1.16 4.31
C ILE A 33 4.93 1.20 2.79
N TYR A 34 5.90 1.95 2.27
CA TYR A 34 6.15 2.02 0.82
C TYR A 34 6.49 0.66 0.23
N ARG A 35 7.39 -0.10 0.86
CA ARG A 35 7.77 -1.44 0.41
C ARG A 35 6.60 -2.41 0.45
N PHE A 36 5.72 -2.32 1.44
CA PHE A 36 4.51 -3.12 1.49
C PHE A 36 3.56 -2.79 0.34
N ALA A 37 3.22 -1.50 0.17
CA ALA A 37 2.32 -1.07 -0.88
C ALA A 37 2.86 -1.44 -2.27
N ARG A 38 4.14 -1.19 -2.52
CA ARG A 38 4.78 -1.52 -3.79
C ARG A 38 4.81 -3.02 -4.06
N TYR A 39 5.14 -3.83 -3.06
CA TYR A 39 5.14 -5.28 -3.22
C TYR A 39 3.74 -5.83 -3.56
N ALA A 40 2.70 -5.30 -2.92
CA ALA A 40 1.33 -5.73 -3.19
C ALA A 40 0.82 -5.25 -4.57
N ASP A 41 1.21 -4.04 -4.99
CA ASP A 41 0.96 -3.49 -6.33
C ASP A 41 1.64 -4.36 -7.41
N ASP A 42 2.92 -4.69 -7.23
CA ASP A 42 3.67 -5.57 -8.13
C ASP A 42 3.00 -6.95 -8.26
N LEU A 43 2.47 -7.52 -7.16
CA LEU A 43 1.72 -8.78 -7.20
C LEU A 43 0.44 -8.69 -8.04
N ALA A 44 -0.23 -7.54 -8.08
CA ALA A 44 -1.39 -7.35 -8.93
C ALA A 44 -1.00 -7.21 -10.42
N ASP A 45 0.12 -6.54 -10.68
CA ASP A 45 0.60 -6.18 -12.01
C ASP A 45 1.38 -7.29 -12.75
N GLU A 46 1.91 -8.31 -12.06
CA GLU A 46 2.71 -9.41 -12.64
C GLU A 46 1.97 -10.18 -13.75
N GLY A 47 2.05 -9.65 -14.98
CA GLY A 47 1.16 -9.97 -16.09
C GLY A 47 1.23 -11.39 -16.63
N ASP A 48 2.40 -12.04 -16.56
CA ASP A 48 2.59 -13.43 -16.99
C ASP A 48 2.06 -14.45 -15.96
N VAL A 49 1.71 -14.01 -14.75
CA VAL A 49 1.15 -14.85 -13.70
C VAL A 49 -0.37 -14.92 -13.84
N GLU A 50 -0.91 -16.13 -13.73
CA GLU A 50 -2.35 -16.37 -13.76
C GLU A 50 -3.09 -15.50 -12.71
N PRO A 51 -4.19 -14.81 -13.08
CA PRO A 51 -4.95 -13.94 -12.17
C PRO A 51 -5.30 -14.60 -10.83
N ALA A 52 -5.63 -15.90 -10.85
CA ALA A 52 -5.97 -16.65 -9.64
C ALA A 52 -4.79 -16.75 -8.65
N LEU A 53 -3.56 -16.87 -9.14
CA LEU A 53 -2.37 -16.94 -8.30
C LEU A 53 -2.05 -15.57 -7.68
N ARG A 54 -2.22 -14.49 -8.45
CA ARG A 54 -2.06 -13.11 -7.95
C ARG A 54 -3.06 -12.79 -6.85
N LEU A 55 -4.35 -13.12 -7.06
CA LEU A 55 -5.38 -12.98 -6.04
C LEU A 55 -5.09 -13.80 -4.78
N ALA A 56 -4.59 -15.03 -4.93
CA ALA A 56 -4.20 -15.86 -3.80
C ALA A 56 -3.02 -15.27 -3.01
N ALA A 57 -2.04 -14.66 -3.69
CA ALA A 57 -0.92 -13.98 -3.03
C ALA A 57 -1.36 -12.72 -2.27
N LEU A 58 -2.28 -11.93 -2.84
CA LEU A 58 -2.88 -10.78 -2.15
C LEU A 58 -3.71 -11.21 -0.93
N ASP A 59 -4.47 -12.30 -1.04
CA ASP A 59 -5.20 -12.89 0.09
C ASP A 59 -4.27 -13.40 1.20
N GLU A 60 -3.12 -13.98 0.85
CA GLU A 60 -2.10 -14.38 1.83
C GLU A 60 -1.56 -13.18 2.62
N LEU A 61 -1.30 -12.05 1.95
CA LEU A 61 -0.93 -10.80 2.63
C LEU A 61 -2.05 -10.32 3.56
N ASP A 62 -3.31 -10.40 3.13
CA ASP A 62 -4.46 -9.99 3.93
C ASP A 62 -4.60 -10.84 5.19
N ARG A 63 -4.50 -12.16 5.06
CA ARG A 63 -4.52 -13.11 6.19
C ARG A 63 -3.34 -12.92 7.13
N ALA A 64 -2.14 -12.66 6.60
CA ALA A 64 -0.97 -12.35 7.42
C ALA A 64 -1.21 -11.08 8.26
N LEU A 65 -1.75 -10.00 7.67
CA LEU A 65 -2.10 -8.77 8.39
C LEU A 65 -3.15 -8.99 9.49
N ARG A 66 -4.07 -9.93 9.30
CA ARG A 66 -5.07 -10.35 10.31
C ARG A 66 -4.48 -11.24 11.41
N GLY A 67 -3.26 -11.74 11.25
CA GLY A 67 -2.67 -12.74 12.15
C GLY A 67 -3.24 -14.14 11.96
N GLU A 68 -3.84 -14.42 10.80
CA GLU A 68 -4.44 -15.71 10.43
C GLU A 68 -3.46 -16.60 9.63
N ALA A 69 -2.28 -16.06 9.29
CA ALA A 69 -1.19 -16.75 8.62
C ALA A 69 0.17 -16.25 9.14
N ASP A 70 1.23 -17.01 8.84
CA ASP A 70 2.60 -16.57 9.07
C ASP A 70 2.94 -15.33 8.23
N ASP A 71 3.85 -14.50 8.73
CA ASP A 71 4.26 -13.30 8.01
C ASP A 71 5.18 -13.63 6.84
N PRO A 72 4.81 -13.26 5.60
CA PRO A 72 5.80 -13.15 4.55
C PRO A 72 6.79 -12.02 4.88
N PRO A 73 8.01 -12.02 4.30
CA PRO A 73 9.07 -11.09 4.65
C PRO A 73 8.68 -9.61 4.62
N VAL A 74 7.79 -9.21 3.71
CA VAL A 74 7.29 -7.83 3.61
C VAL A 74 6.44 -7.42 4.82
N VAL A 75 5.58 -8.33 5.31
CA VAL A 75 4.72 -8.09 6.48
C VAL A 75 5.56 -8.16 7.76
N ALA A 76 6.48 -9.12 7.87
CA ALA A 76 7.39 -9.24 9.01
C ALA A 76 8.23 -7.95 9.21
N ARG A 77 8.66 -7.32 8.11
CA ARG A 77 9.38 -6.03 8.16
C ARG A 77 8.47 -4.85 8.50
N LEU A 78 7.18 -4.92 8.18
CA LEU A 78 6.20 -3.87 8.46
C LEU A 78 5.70 -3.90 9.91
N ARG A 79 5.45 -5.09 10.49
CA ARG A 79 4.83 -5.25 11.82
C ARG A 79 5.47 -4.42 12.94
N PRO A 80 6.81 -4.37 13.10
CA PRO A 80 7.42 -3.58 14.15
C PRO A 80 7.06 -2.09 14.06
N HIS A 81 6.89 -1.56 12.85
CA HIS A 81 6.49 -0.17 12.63
C HIS A 81 5.01 0.07 12.92
N LEU A 82 4.13 -0.89 12.60
CA LEU A 82 2.71 -0.80 12.97
C LEU A 82 2.56 -0.75 14.50
N ALA A 83 3.28 -1.62 15.21
CA ALA A 83 3.27 -1.66 16.67
C ALA A 83 3.87 -0.39 17.29
N ALA A 84 5.06 0.02 16.84
CA ALA A 84 5.78 1.17 17.41
C ALA A 84 5.05 2.50 17.24
N HIS A 85 4.25 2.63 16.17
CA HIS A 85 3.51 3.85 15.86
C HIS A 85 1.99 3.72 16.06
N ALA A 86 1.51 2.61 16.64
CA ALA A 86 0.10 2.31 16.82
C ALA A 86 -0.74 2.53 15.54
N LEU A 87 -0.19 2.15 14.38
CA LEU A 87 -0.86 2.30 13.10
C LEU A 87 -1.96 1.24 12.96
N PRO A 88 -3.16 1.60 12.50
CA PRO A 88 -4.20 0.63 12.19
C PRO A 88 -3.80 -0.18 10.95
N VAL A 89 -4.24 -1.43 10.90
CA VAL A 89 -4.10 -2.30 9.72
C VAL A 89 -5.16 -2.02 8.65
N ALA A 90 -6.29 -1.39 9.00
CA ALA A 90 -7.40 -1.13 8.09
C ALA A 90 -6.99 -0.40 6.78
N PRO A 91 -6.11 0.61 6.79
CA PRO A 91 -5.59 1.20 5.56
C PRO A 91 -4.86 0.21 4.64
N LEU A 92 -4.12 -0.76 5.21
CA LEU A 92 -3.39 -1.76 4.44
C LEU A 92 -4.35 -2.76 3.77
N HIS A 93 -5.39 -3.19 4.49
CA HIS A 93 -6.46 -4.01 3.92
C HIS A 93 -7.19 -3.30 2.77
N ALA A 94 -7.41 -1.99 2.91
CA ALA A 94 -8.01 -1.19 1.84
C ALA A 94 -7.12 -1.18 0.58
N LEU A 95 -5.79 -1.02 0.72
CA LEU A 95 -4.86 -1.12 -0.40
C LEU A 95 -4.92 -2.49 -1.08
N LEU A 96 -4.84 -3.58 -0.31
CA LEU A 96 -4.95 -4.95 -0.86
C LEU A 96 -6.26 -5.16 -1.61
N SER A 97 -7.37 -4.60 -1.10
CA SER A 97 -8.67 -4.71 -1.77
C SER A 97 -8.74 -3.92 -3.09
N ALA A 98 -7.98 -2.83 -3.23
CA ALA A 98 -7.87 -2.12 -4.50
C ALA A 98 -6.99 -2.90 -5.49
N PHE A 99 -5.83 -3.40 -5.06
CA PHE A 99 -4.95 -4.20 -5.90
C PHE A 99 -5.63 -5.48 -6.40
N ALA A 100 -6.46 -6.12 -5.57
CA ALA A 100 -7.26 -7.26 -6.00
C ALA A 100 -8.29 -6.90 -7.10
N GLN A 101 -8.79 -5.66 -7.13
CA GLN A 101 -9.63 -5.18 -8.23
C GLN A 101 -8.83 -4.99 -9.52
N ASP A 102 -7.57 -4.59 -9.41
CA ASP A 102 -6.68 -4.30 -10.55
C ASP A 102 -6.19 -5.57 -11.26
N VAL A 103 -6.23 -6.74 -10.62
CA VAL A 103 -5.94 -8.03 -11.27
C VAL A 103 -6.94 -8.35 -12.40
N GLY A 104 -8.19 -7.86 -12.29
CA GLY A 104 -9.22 -8.05 -13.30
C GLY A 104 -9.27 -6.91 -14.33
N PRO A 105 -10.12 -7.01 -15.37
CA PRO A 105 -10.33 -5.91 -16.30
C PRO A 105 -10.97 -4.71 -15.58
N VAL A 106 -10.17 -3.67 -15.32
CA VAL A 106 -10.60 -2.43 -14.66
C VAL A 106 -11.46 -1.59 -15.61
N ARG A 107 -12.70 -1.28 -15.21
CA ARG A 107 -13.55 -0.31 -15.91
C ARG A 107 -14.28 0.58 -14.92
N HIS A 108 -13.72 1.76 -14.64
CA HIS A 108 -14.44 2.79 -13.89
C HIS A 108 -15.36 3.57 -14.83
N ALA A 109 -16.65 3.24 -14.84
CA ALA A 109 -17.64 3.86 -15.73
C ALA A 109 -18.10 5.27 -15.30
N SER A 110 -17.64 5.78 -14.15
CA SER A 110 -18.08 7.07 -13.62
C SER A 110 -17.08 7.65 -12.63
N TRP A 111 -17.17 8.97 -12.40
CA TRP A 111 -16.43 9.65 -11.33
C TRP A 111 -16.67 9.02 -9.95
N ARG A 112 -17.89 8.57 -9.64
CA ARG A 112 -18.18 7.86 -8.39
C ARG A 112 -17.36 6.57 -8.27
N GLY A 113 -17.23 5.82 -9.36
CA GLY A 113 -16.41 4.60 -9.39
C GLY A 113 -14.92 4.90 -9.20
N ILE A 114 -14.42 5.96 -9.83
CA ILE A 114 -13.03 6.44 -9.66
C ILE A 114 -12.79 6.86 -8.21
N SER A 115 -13.70 7.65 -7.62
CA SER A 115 -13.58 8.13 -6.24
C SER A 115 -13.66 6.98 -5.22
N ASP A 116 -14.53 5.98 -5.43
CA ASP A 116 -14.60 4.77 -4.60
C ASP A 116 -13.29 3.99 -4.66
N TYR A 117 -12.74 3.80 -5.85
CA TYR A 117 -11.44 3.16 -6.02
C TYR A 117 -10.33 3.94 -5.30
N CYS A 118 -10.23 5.26 -5.49
CA CYS A 118 -9.22 6.11 -4.83
C CYS A 118 -9.31 6.07 -3.30
N SER A 119 -10.52 5.88 -2.75
CA SER A 119 -10.73 5.71 -1.30
C SER A 119 -10.04 4.46 -0.74
N ARG A 120 -9.67 3.51 -1.60
CA ARG A 120 -8.98 2.26 -1.28
C ARG A 120 -7.54 2.21 -1.79
N SER A 121 -7.26 2.73 -2.98
CA SER A 121 -5.93 2.65 -3.61
C SER A 121 -4.97 3.75 -3.20
N ALA A 122 -5.46 4.92 -2.76
CA ALA A 122 -4.61 6.09 -2.53
C ALA A 122 -4.81 6.75 -1.16
N ASN A 123 -6.06 7.04 -0.78
CA ASN A 123 -6.35 7.71 0.49
C ASN A 123 -5.78 6.98 1.74
N PRO A 124 -5.75 5.63 1.78
CA PRO A 124 -5.13 4.91 2.89
C PRO A 124 -3.65 5.23 3.12
N VAL A 125 -2.89 5.55 2.07
CA VAL A 125 -1.49 5.98 2.19
C VAL A 125 -1.43 7.33 2.93
N GLY A 126 -2.28 8.28 2.57
CA GLY A 126 -2.38 9.57 3.25
C GLY A 126 -2.69 9.43 4.74
N GLU A 127 -3.64 8.54 5.08
CA GLU A 127 -3.95 8.22 6.48
C GLU A 127 -2.72 7.69 7.23
N LEU A 128 -2.02 6.70 6.69
CA LEU A 128 -0.83 6.11 7.33
C LEU A 128 0.26 7.14 7.57
N ILE A 129 0.52 8.01 6.58
CA ILE A 129 1.50 9.09 6.70
C ILE A 129 1.06 10.09 7.77
N LEU A 130 -0.18 10.59 7.74
CA LEU A 130 -0.65 11.53 8.76
C LEU A 130 -0.60 10.94 10.17
N ARG A 131 -0.91 9.64 10.34
CA ARG A 131 -0.78 8.95 11.63
C ARG A 131 0.67 8.87 12.11
N LEU A 132 1.62 8.56 11.24
CA LEU A 132 3.06 8.59 11.58
C LEU A 132 3.51 9.96 12.09
N PHE A 133 2.94 11.04 11.56
CA PHE A 133 3.23 12.41 11.97
C PHE A 133 2.40 12.87 13.17
N GLY A 134 1.48 12.05 13.70
CA GLY A 134 0.57 12.43 14.79
C GLY A 134 -0.46 13.51 14.37
N ALA A 135 -0.75 13.58 13.08
CA ALA A 135 -1.55 14.64 12.46
C ALA A 135 -2.88 14.12 11.86
N TRP A 136 -3.26 12.86 12.11
CA TRP A 136 -4.54 12.33 11.64
C TRP A 136 -5.70 12.79 12.53
N ASN A 137 -6.57 13.64 11.97
CA ASN A 137 -7.75 14.20 12.64
C ASN A 137 -8.77 14.70 11.60
N ASP A 138 -9.95 15.11 12.05
CA ASP A 138 -11.06 15.55 11.19
C ASP A 138 -10.73 16.77 10.31
N ALA A 139 -9.77 17.61 10.70
CA ALA A 139 -9.35 18.76 9.91
C ALA A 139 -8.36 18.37 8.80
N ASN A 140 -7.48 17.40 9.06
CA ASN A 140 -6.43 16.99 8.13
C ASN A 140 -6.85 15.86 7.18
N ARG A 141 -7.84 15.05 7.57
CA ARG A 141 -8.33 13.94 6.74
C ARG A 141 -8.90 14.43 5.39
N PRO A 142 -9.87 15.36 5.31
CA PRO A 142 -10.45 15.76 4.03
C PRO A 142 -9.43 16.30 3.01
N PRO A 143 -8.50 17.20 3.35
CA PRO A 143 -7.49 17.65 2.38
C PRO A 143 -6.48 16.56 2.02
N SER A 144 -6.17 15.63 2.93
CA SER A 144 -5.34 14.45 2.62
C SER A 144 -6.02 13.54 1.60
N ASP A 145 -7.28 13.19 1.83
CA ASP A 145 -8.06 12.36 0.92
C ASP A 145 -8.16 13.03 -0.46
N ALA A 146 -8.36 14.35 -0.50
CA ALA A 146 -8.43 15.12 -1.74
C ALA A 146 -7.12 15.09 -2.53
N ILE A 147 -5.95 15.31 -1.90
CA ILE A 147 -4.66 15.29 -2.61
C ILE A 147 -4.30 13.86 -3.05
N CYS A 148 -4.55 12.85 -2.22
CA CYS A 148 -4.32 11.44 -2.57
C CYS A 148 -5.20 11.03 -3.76
N THR A 149 -6.48 11.37 -3.74
CA THR A 149 -7.40 11.12 -4.85
C THR A 149 -6.96 11.85 -6.11
N ALA A 150 -6.58 13.13 -6.02
CA ALA A 150 -6.12 13.90 -7.18
C ALA A 150 -4.86 13.27 -7.82
N LEU A 151 -3.88 12.86 -7.01
CA LEU A 151 -2.68 12.18 -7.50
C LEU A 151 -3.01 10.85 -8.18
N GLN A 152 -3.93 10.06 -7.61
CA GLN A 152 -4.33 8.79 -8.23
C GLN A 152 -5.07 9.00 -9.56
N VAL A 153 -5.92 10.02 -9.63
CA VAL A 153 -6.61 10.36 -10.90
C VAL A 153 -5.61 10.75 -11.97
N LEU A 154 -4.54 11.47 -11.63
CA LEU A 154 -3.47 11.82 -12.56
C LEU A 154 -2.72 10.59 -13.09
N ASN A 155 -2.61 9.51 -12.32
CA ASN A 155 -2.01 8.25 -12.80
C ASN A 155 -2.83 7.58 -13.91
N PHE A 156 -4.11 7.94 -14.07
CA PHE A 156 -4.98 7.44 -15.15
C PHE A 156 -4.92 8.28 -16.44
N LEU A 157 -4.27 9.45 -16.43
CA LEU A 157 -4.22 10.41 -17.55
C LEU A 157 -2.89 10.36 -18.30
#